data_AF-X1HTC6-F1
#
_entry.id   AF-X1HTC6-F1
#
_cell.length_a   1.000
_cell.length_b   1.000
_cell.length_c   1.000
_cell.angle_alpha   90.00
_cell.angle_beta   90.00
_cell.angle_gamma   90.00
#
_symmetry.space_group_name_H-M   'P 1'
#
loop_
_entity.id
_entity.type
_entity.pdbx_description
1 polymer ?
#
loop_
_entity_poly.entity_id
_entity_poly.type
_entity_poly.pdbx_seq_one_letter_code
_entity_poly.pdbx_strand_id
1 'polypeptide(L)'
;ASFIKERPDPPLLVASTLLVPGYIDEKEVNDIAGFIAKINPEIPYALLGFYPHFYMHDLPVTKREHAFRCKEVAEKAGLKNVKIGNLHLLA
;
A
#
# COMPACT_ATOMS: atom_id res chain seq x y z
N ALA A 1 11.16 -13.98 -8.84
CA ALA A 1 11.78 -13.28 -7.70
C ALA A 1 13.32 -13.28 -7.72
N SER A 2 13.99 -14.15 -8.50
CA SER A 2 15.46 -14.27 -8.54
C SER A 2 16.20 -12.96 -8.82
N PHE A 3 15.72 -12.18 -9.79
CA PHE A 3 16.36 -10.91 -10.21
C PHE A 3 16.26 -9.76 -9.19
N ILE A 4 15.40 -9.87 -8.16
CA ILE A 4 15.21 -8.79 -7.17
C ILE A 4 16.53 -8.46 -6.45
N LYS A 5 17.37 -9.48 -6.21
CA LYS A 5 18.66 -9.31 -5.51
C LYS A 5 19.72 -8.61 -6.35
N GLU A 6 19.57 -8.56 -7.67
CA GLU A 6 20.57 -8.00 -8.59
C GLU A 6 20.52 -6.46 -8.63
N ARG A 7 19.40 -5.87 -8.21
CA ARG A 7 19.21 -4.42 -8.17
C ARG A 7 18.50 -4.00 -6.87
N PRO A 8 19.23 -3.91 -5.75
CA PRO A 8 18.66 -3.52 -4.46
C PRO A 8 18.27 -2.04 -4.42
N ASP A 9 18.98 -1.16 -5.14
CA ASP A 9 18.69 0.27 -5.21
C ASP A 9 18.97 0.86 -6.62
N PRO A 10 18.01 1.55 -7.27
CA PRO A 10 16.59 1.53 -6.90
C PRO A 10 16.03 0.11 -7.08
N PRO A 11 15.04 -0.29 -6.26
CA PRO A 11 14.49 -1.64 -6.30
C PRO A 11 13.93 -1.96 -7.69
N LEU A 12 14.15 -3.19 -8.14
CA LEU A 12 13.67 -3.66 -9.45
C LEU A 12 12.13 -3.54 -9.61
N LEU A 13 11.39 -3.73 -8.52
CA LEU A 13 9.93 -3.70 -8.48
C LEU A 13 9.45 -2.99 -7.21
N VAL A 14 8.43 -2.17 -7.36
CA VAL A 14 7.66 -1.56 -6.26
C VAL A 14 6.19 -1.81 -6.53
N ALA A 15 5.45 -2.25 -5.52
CA ALA A 15 4.00 -2.35 -5.57
C ALA A 15 3.37 -1.10 -4.94
N SER A 16 2.21 -0.69 -5.44
CA SER A 16 1.43 0.37 -4.82
C SER A 16 -0.06 0.08 -4.88
N THR A 17 -0.79 0.47 -3.84
CA THR A 17 -2.25 0.38 -3.76
C THR A 17 -2.79 1.73 -3.31
N LEU A 18 -3.80 2.25 -4.01
CA LEU A 18 -4.51 3.47 -3.65
C LEU A 18 -5.62 3.14 -2.64
N LEU A 19 -5.62 3.77 -1.47
CA LEU A 19 -6.57 3.51 -0.39
C LEU A 19 -7.89 4.27 -0.59
N VAL A 20 -8.66 3.89 -1.62
CA VAL A 20 -9.96 4.50 -1.92
C VAL A 20 -10.99 4.11 -0.85
N PRO A 21 -11.55 5.07 -0.08
CA PRO A 21 -12.49 4.75 0.99
C PRO A 21 -13.73 4.01 0.48
N GLY A 22 -14.07 2.91 1.16
CA GLY A 22 -15.21 2.05 0.81
C GLY A 22 -14.92 0.98 -0.26
N TYR A 23 -13.75 1.03 -0.91
CA TYR A 23 -13.33 0.06 -1.92
C TYR A 23 -12.12 -0.77 -1.48
N ILE A 24 -11.21 -0.16 -0.72
CA ILE A 24 -9.98 -0.79 -0.25
C ILE A 24 -9.92 -0.65 1.26
N ASP A 25 -10.08 -1.76 1.96
CA ASP A 25 -9.97 -1.86 3.40
C ASP A 25 -8.79 -2.75 3.83
N GLU A 26 -8.67 -2.95 5.15
CA GLU A 26 -7.63 -3.75 5.76
C GLU A 26 -7.58 -5.18 5.20
N LYS A 27 -8.72 -5.76 4.82
CA LYS A 27 -8.82 -7.10 4.25
C LYS A 27 -8.21 -7.15 2.84
N GLU A 28 -8.58 -6.23 1.94
CA GLU A 28 -7.95 -6.20 0.60
C GLU A 28 -6.44 -5.96 0.72
N VAL A 29 -6.04 -5.05 1.62
CA VAL A 29 -4.62 -4.77 1.86
C VAL A 29 -3.90 -5.99 2.42
N ASN A 30 -4.50 -6.74 3.35
CA ASN A 30 -3.95 -8.01 3.87
C ASN A 30 -3.71 -9.02 2.75
N ASP A 31 -4.71 -9.22 1.90
CA ASP A 31 -4.70 -10.24 0.86
C ASP A 31 -3.65 -9.90 -0.22
N ILE A 32 -3.58 -8.63 -0.63
CA ILE A 32 -2.56 -8.11 -1.55
C ILE A 32 -1.16 -8.22 -0.93
N ALA A 33 -0.99 -7.76 0.32
CA ALA A 33 0.30 -7.80 1.01
C ALA A 33 0.80 -9.24 1.18
N GLY A 34 -0.08 -10.17 1.57
CA GLY A 34 0.24 -11.58 1.70
C GLY A 34 0.62 -12.22 0.36
N PHE A 35 -0.01 -11.82 -0.75
CA PHE A 35 0.40 -12.23 -2.09
C PHE A 35 1.80 -11.73 -2.44
N ILE A 36 2.09 -10.45 -2.21
CA ILE A 36 3.41 -9.86 -2.48
C ILE A 36 4.48 -10.52 -1.59
N ALA A 37 4.20 -10.73 -0.31
CA ALA A 37 5.13 -11.35 0.64
C ALA A 37 5.49 -12.79 0.25
N LYS A 38 4.54 -13.56 -0.31
CA LYS A 38 4.79 -14.89 -0.88
C LYS A 38 5.78 -14.86 -2.04
N ILE A 39 5.83 -13.76 -2.82
CA ILE A 39 6.80 -13.59 -3.91
C ILE A 39 8.16 -13.22 -3.33
N ASN A 40 8.21 -12.16 -2.51
CA ASN A 40 9.39 -11.74 -1.75
C ASN A 40 8.99 -10.69 -0.69
N PRO A 41 9.25 -10.91 0.61
CA PRO A 41 8.89 -9.97 1.68
C PRO A 41 9.64 -8.63 1.64
N GLU A 42 10.73 -8.53 0.88
CA GLU A 42 11.52 -7.32 0.71
C GLU A 42 10.96 -6.37 -0.36
N ILE A 43 9.96 -6.78 -1.16
CA ILE A 43 9.37 -5.91 -2.18
C ILE A 43 8.75 -4.68 -1.50
N PRO A 44 9.16 -3.45 -1.87
CA PRO A 44 8.56 -2.25 -1.32
C PRO A 44 7.09 -2.13 -1.71
N TYR A 45 6.24 -1.80 -0.74
CA TYR A 45 4.81 -1.62 -0.92
C TYR A 45 4.35 -0.26 -0.41
N ALA A 46 3.81 0.56 -1.32
CA ALA A 46 3.34 1.91 -1.01
C ALA A 46 1.81 1.95 -0.96
N LEU A 47 1.26 2.25 0.21
CA LEU A 47 -0.16 2.54 0.40
C LEU A 47 -0.39 4.03 0.18
N LEU A 48 -1.09 4.40 -0.90
CA LEU A 48 -1.24 5.79 -1.33
C LEU A 48 -2.54 6.38 -0.81
N GLY A 49 -2.49 7.59 -0.24
CA GLY A 49 -3.68 8.35 0.11
C GLY A 49 -4.49 8.74 -1.13
N PHE A 50 -5.81 8.56 -1.06
CA PHE A 50 -6.77 8.95 -2.08
C PHE A 50 -7.21 10.41 -1.91
N TYR A 51 -7.35 11.11 -3.04
CA TYR A 51 -7.92 12.46 -3.12
C TYR A 51 -9.09 12.48 -4.11
N PRO A 52 -10.27 12.98 -3.72
CA PRO A 52 -11.49 12.88 -4.52
C PRO A 52 -11.46 13.87 -5.68
N HIS A 53 -11.08 13.37 -6.85
CA HIS A 53 -11.04 14.15 -8.08
C HIS A 53 -11.75 13.42 -9.23
N PHE A 54 -11.99 14.15 -10.32
CA PHE A 54 -12.60 13.61 -11.54
C PHE A 54 -13.95 12.90 -11.26
N TYR A 55 -14.09 11.63 -11.63
CA TYR A 55 -15.33 10.86 -11.49
C TYR A 55 -15.62 10.35 -10.06
N MET A 56 -14.76 10.63 -9.07
CA MET A 56 -14.92 10.17 -7.69
C MET A 56 -14.87 11.34 -6.69
N HIS A 57 -15.46 12.48 -7.06
CA HIS A 57 -15.46 13.71 -6.26
C HIS A 57 -16.43 13.67 -5.07
N ASP A 58 -17.32 12.69 -5.03
CA ASP A 58 -18.32 12.44 -3.99
C ASP A 58 -17.79 11.58 -2.82
N LEU A 59 -16.61 10.97 -2.99
CA LEU A 59 -15.95 10.20 -1.94
C LEU A 59 -15.12 11.08 -0.99
N PRO A 60 -14.91 10.67 0.27
CA PRO A 60 -13.97 11.37 1.15
C PRO A 60 -12.52 11.08 0.77
N VAL A 61 -11.59 11.90 1.25
CA VAL A 61 -10.16 11.56 1.29
C VAL A 61 -9.92 10.36 2.23
N THR A 62 -8.79 9.67 2.06
CA THR A 62 -8.38 8.62 3.01
C THR A 62 -8.11 9.23 4.39
N LYS A 63 -8.72 8.66 5.44
CA LYS A 63 -8.40 9.03 6.83
C LYS A 63 -7.03 8.52 7.24
N ARG A 64 -6.30 9.29 8.06
CA ARG A 64 -5.01 8.85 8.64
C ARG A 64 -5.12 7.50 9.32
N GLU A 65 -6.10 7.35 10.20
CA GLU A 65 -6.32 6.11 10.95
C GLU A 65 -6.46 4.91 10.01
N HIS A 66 -7.26 5.03 8.94
CA HIS A 66 -7.43 3.98 7.93
C HIS A 66 -6.10 3.57 7.29
N ALA A 67 -5.31 4.56 6.86
CA ALA A 67 -4.01 4.31 6.24
C ALA A 67 -3.02 3.63 7.20
N PHE A 68 -3.02 4.01 8.48
CA PHE A 68 -2.17 3.38 9.49
C PHE A 68 -2.58 1.95 9.80
N ARG A 69 -3.89 1.65 9.91
CA ARG A 69 -4.38 0.28 10.10
C ARG A 69 -4.06 -0.60 8.89
N CYS A 70 -4.23 -0.08 7.67
CA CYS A 70 -3.82 -0.78 6.45
C CYS A 70 -2.31 -1.07 6.43
N LYS A 71 -1.47 -0.11 6.84
CA LYS A 71 -0.02 -0.31 6.95
C LYS A 71 0.31 -1.43 7.94
N GLU A 72 -0.29 -1.39 9.13
CA GLU A 72 -0.07 -2.40 10.17
C GLU A 72 -0.44 -3.81 9.67
N VAL A 73 -1.57 -3.93 8.96
CA VAL A 73 -2.02 -5.20 8.40
C VAL A 73 -1.10 -5.70 7.28
N ALA A 74 -0.63 -4.82 6.40
CA ALA A 74 0.36 -5.18 5.38
C ALA A 74 1.69 -5.68 5.99
N GLU A 75 2.14 -5.05 7.08
CA GLU A 75 3.33 -5.48 7.83
C GLU A 75 3.10 -6.84 8.51
N LYS A 76 1.94 -7.04 9.15
CA LYS A 76 1.54 -8.33 9.75
C LYS A 76 1.42 -9.46 8.72
N ALA A 77 1.05 -9.14 7.48
CA ALA A 77 1.00 -10.09 6.37
C ALA A 77 2.40 -10.55 5.88
N GLY A 78 3.47 -9.94 6.39
CA GLY A 78 4.86 -10.38 6.19
C GLY A 78 5.72 -9.47 5.32
N LEU A 79 5.20 -8.33 4.85
CA LEU A 79 6.01 -7.34 4.15
C LEU A 79 6.85 -6.51 5.11
N LYS A 80 8.13 -6.27 4.75
CA LYS A 80 9.06 -5.51 5.59
C LYS A 80 9.18 -4.04 5.20
N ASN A 81 8.91 -3.72 3.94
CA ASN A 81 9.14 -2.40 3.36
C ASN A 81 7.82 -1.73 3.00
N VAL A 82 6.96 -1.46 3.99
CA VAL A 82 5.65 -0.83 3.79
C VAL A 82 5.71 0.66 4.16
N LYS A 83 5.24 1.53 3.27
CA LYS A 83 5.13 2.97 3.53
C LYS A 83 3.75 3.50 3.15
N ILE A 84 3.35 4.59 3.82
CA ILE A 84 2.21 5.39 3.40
C ILE A 84 2.73 6.52 2.52
N GLY A 85 2.29 6.54 1.26
CA GLY A 85 2.55 7.62 0.33
C GLY A 85 1.50 8.73 0.45
N ASN A 86 1.86 9.92 0.00
CA ASN A 86 0.98 11.09 -0.06
C ASN A 86 0.31 11.44 1.30
N LEU A 87 1.08 11.37 2.39
CA LEU A 87 0.63 11.68 3.76
C LEU A 87 -0.06 13.05 3.92
N HIS A 88 0.25 14.02 3.05
CA HIS A 88 -0.36 15.35 3.04
C HIS A 88 -1.82 15.34 2.52
N LEU A 89 -2.25 14.28 1.83
CA LEU A 89 -3.63 14.11 1.35
C LEU A 89 -4.55 13.46 2.41
N LEU A 90 -3.99 12.95 3.51
CA LEU A 90 -4.76 12.26 4.54
C LEU A 90 -5.43 13.25 5.50
N ALA A 91 -6.72 13.04 5.75
CA ALA A 91 -7.49 13.72 6.79
C ALA A 91 -7.13 13.23 8.19
#